data_AF-A0A820CLM3-F1
#
_entry.id   AF-A0A820CLM3-F1
#
_cell.length_a   1.000
_cell.length_b   1.000
_cell.length_c   1.000
_cell.angle_alpha   90.00
_cell.angle_beta   90.00
_cell.angle_gamma   90.00
#
_symmetry.space_group_name_H-M   'P 1'
#
loop_
_entity.id
_entity.type
_entity.pdbx_description
1 polymer ?
#
loop_
_entity_poly.entity_id
_entity_poly.type
_entity_poly.pdbx_seq_one_letter_code
_entity_poly.pdbx_strand_id
1 'polypeptide(L)'
;LIYESPILIATSACHCLAQVDGEVATARAATETQCIFTYNWTFSNMPEEYVLQTLADKKGYRAIVITCDQPHERIRDFVLPLFEEASKNIDPELMKNMSIPNLNIPGIIVKQHFGTGSVTWANIEWIRKLTQLSIICKGILSPIHAELAIKYGANGIIVSNHDGRLIDTAPPAIECLEDVVNAVDGRAEGRLVLMTTEKI
;
A
#
# COMPACT_ATOMS: atom_id res chain seq x y z
N LEU A 1 -19.95 -7.36 5.09
CA LEU A 1 -19.99 -5.94 5.52
C LEU A 1 -20.35 -5.14 4.29
N ILE A 2 -21.47 -4.44 4.35
CA ILE A 2 -21.79 -3.39 3.39
C ILE A 2 -21.15 -2.15 4.00
N TYR A 3 -20.14 -1.57 3.34
CA TYR A 3 -19.56 -0.30 3.80
C TYR A 3 -20.50 0.82 3.39
N GLU A 4 -20.73 1.78 4.28
CA GLU A 4 -21.72 2.86 4.06
C GLU A 4 -21.27 3.86 2.99
N SER A 5 -19.97 3.91 2.69
CA SER A 5 -19.37 4.85 1.75
C SER A 5 -18.42 4.15 0.77
N PRO A 6 -18.37 4.57 -0.50
CA PRO A 6 -17.36 4.11 -1.47
C PRO A 6 -15.99 4.79 -1.27
N ILE A 7 -15.74 5.35 -0.08
CA ILE A 7 -14.51 6.05 0.29
C ILE A 7 -13.73 5.18 1.28
N LEU A 8 -12.40 5.17 1.13
CA LEU A 8 -11.48 4.51 2.04
C LEU A 8 -10.33 5.44 2.41
N ILE A 9 -9.63 5.10 3.49
CA ILE A 9 -8.37 5.72 3.88
C ILE A 9 -7.23 4.96 3.21
N ALA A 10 -6.55 5.62 2.27
CA ALA A 10 -5.45 5.05 1.50
C ALA A 10 -4.21 4.80 2.36
N THR A 11 -3.30 3.95 1.85
CA THR A 11 -2.06 3.62 2.53
C THR A 11 -1.12 4.81 2.53
N SER A 12 -0.90 5.40 3.70
CA SER A 12 0.16 6.36 3.99
C SER A 12 1.02 5.89 5.16
N ALA A 13 2.28 6.32 5.17
CA ALA A 13 3.23 6.01 6.23
C ALA A 13 3.41 7.21 7.16
N CYS A 14 3.97 6.95 8.35
CA CYS A 14 4.44 7.98 9.28
C CYS A 14 3.31 8.91 9.77
N HIS A 15 2.14 8.37 10.13
CA HIS A 15 1.02 9.19 10.63
C HIS A 15 1.38 9.96 11.92
N CYS A 16 2.40 9.50 12.65
CA CYS A 16 2.98 10.19 13.81
C CYS A 16 3.51 11.59 13.51
N LEU A 17 3.83 11.91 12.25
CA LEU A 17 4.19 13.28 11.83
C LEU A 17 3.00 14.25 11.97
N ALA A 18 1.77 13.75 11.92
CA ALA A 18 0.56 14.56 12.01
C ALA A 18 -0.13 14.46 13.39
N GLN A 19 -0.04 13.30 14.05
CA GLN A 19 -0.68 13.05 15.34
C GLN A 19 0.08 11.98 16.13
N VAL A 20 0.28 12.18 17.44
CA VAL A 20 1.07 11.30 18.31
C VAL A 20 0.63 9.84 18.31
N ASP A 21 -0.68 9.59 18.26
CA ASP A 21 -1.28 8.24 18.19
C ASP A 21 -1.16 7.59 16.80
N GLY A 22 -0.67 8.33 15.80
CA GLY A 22 -0.35 7.84 14.45
C GLY A 22 -1.45 7.02 13.79
N GLU A 23 -1.07 5.87 13.24
CA GLU A 23 -1.97 4.96 12.53
C GLU A 23 -3.04 4.35 13.45
N VAL A 24 -2.83 4.31 14.78
CA VAL A 24 -3.83 3.86 15.74
C VAL A 24 -5.00 4.84 15.81
N ALA A 25 -4.73 6.15 15.85
CA ALA A 25 -5.78 7.16 15.77
C ALA A 25 -6.57 7.05 14.47
N THR A 26 -5.87 6.84 13.34
CA THR A 26 -6.53 6.62 12.04
C THR A 26 -7.40 5.36 12.04
N ALA A 27 -6.93 4.26 12.61
CA ALA A 27 -7.70 3.01 12.70
C ALA A 27 -8.96 3.15 13.57
N ARG A 28 -8.87 3.89 14.69
CA ARG A 28 -10.04 4.21 15.54
C ARG A 28 -11.07 5.01 14.76
N ALA A 29 -10.66 6.10 14.10
CA ALA A 29 -11.54 6.92 13.29
C ALA A 29 -12.17 6.12 12.12
N ALA A 30 -11.39 5.26 11.45
CA ALA A 30 -11.90 4.37 10.41
C ALA A 30 -12.97 3.42 10.94
N THR A 31 -12.78 2.89 12.16
CA THR A 31 -13.75 2.00 12.82
C THR A 31 -15.04 2.73 13.14
N GLU A 32 -14.95 3.92 13.75
CA GLU A 32 -16.11 4.74 14.11
C GLU A 32 -16.92 5.20 12.90
N THR A 33 -16.24 5.48 11.79
CA THR A 33 -16.87 5.91 10.52
C THR A 33 -17.20 4.76 9.57
N GLN A 34 -16.94 3.51 10.00
CA GLN A 34 -17.08 2.31 9.17
C GLN A 34 -16.37 2.40 7.80
N CYS A 35 -15.25 3.12 7.77
CA CYS A 35 -14.43 3.34 6.60
C CYS A 35 -13.37 2.23 6.47
N ILE A 36 -13.08 1.80 5.25
CA ILE A 36 -11.97 0.88 5.01
C ILE A 36 -10.66 1.63 5.26
N PHE A 37 -9.73 1.01 5.98
CA PHE A 37 -8.39 1.53 6.18
C PHE A 37 -7.36 0.54 5.66
N THR A 38 -6.47 1.01 4.79
CA THR A 38 -5.31 0.24 4.33
C THR A 38 -4.07 0.65 5.11
N TYR A 39 -3.57 -0.26 5.94
CA TYR A 39 -2.44 -0.02 6.83
C TYR A 39 -1.09 -0.20 6.13
N ASN A 40 -0.16 0.73 6.32
CA ASN A 40 1.23 0.57 5.90
C ASN A 40 2.00 -0.22 6.96
N TRP A 41 2.48 -1.40 6.62
CA TRP A 41 3.27 -2.21 7.54
C TRP A 41 4.75 -1.81 7.61
N THR A 42 5.35 -1.44 6.47
CA THR A 42 6.80 -1.20 6.36
C THR A 42 7.32 -0.11 7.31
N PHE A 43 6.48 0.88 7.61
CA PHE A 43 6.80 2.02 8.48
C PHE A 43 5.97 2.04 9.76
N SER A 44 5.51 0.85 10.16
CA SER A 44 4.61 0.68 11.28
C SER A 44 5.39 0.29 12.53
N ASN A 45 4.93 0.75 13.69
CA ASN A 45 5.49 0.32 14.98
C ASN A 45 5.09 -1.11 15.39
N MET A 46 4.42 -1.88 14.51
CA MET A 46 4.00 -3.25 14.80
C MET A 46 5.13 -4.25 14.53
N PRO A 47 5.37 -5.22 15.43
CA PRO A 47 6.40 -6.25 15.26
C PRO A 47 6.22 -7.11 13.98
N GLU A 48 7.32 -7.49 13.34
CA GLU A 48 7.37 -8.30 12.11
C GLU A 48 6.60 -9.63 12.22
N GLU A 49 6.79 -10.36 13.33
CA GLU A 49 6.09 -11.62 13.63
C GLU A 49 4.56 -11.45 13.60
N TYR A 50 4.08 -10.26 13.99
CA TYR A 50 2.66 -9.94 13.97
C TYR A 50 2.11 -9.91 12.55
N VAL A 51 2.91 -9.50 11.56
CA VAL A 51 2.49 -9.41 10.16
C VAL A 51 2.56 -10.73 9.43
N LEU A 52 3.60 -11.52 9.65
CA LEU A 52 3.63 -12.90 9.17
C LEU A 52 2.45 -13.71 9.72
N GLN A 53 2.13 -13.53 11.00
CA GLN A 53 0.96 -14.14 11.62
C GLN A 53 -0.36 -13.53 11.14
N THR A 54 -0.38 -12.26 10.73
CA THR A 54 -1.56 -11.64 10.09
C THR A 54 -1.81 -12.25 8.72
N LEU A 55 -0.77 -12.55 7.94
CA LEU A 55 -0.92 -13.20 6.64
C LEU A 55 -1.45 -14.65 6.78
N ALA A 56 -1.06 -15.33 7.86
CA ALA A 56 -1.48 -16.70 8.18
C ALA A 56 -2.88 -16.77 8.82
N ASP A 57 -3.11 -16.04 9.91
CA ASP A 57 -4.33 -16.14 10.73
C ASP A 57 -5.37 -15.06 10.40
N LYS A 58 -5.10 -14.22 9.40
CA LYS A 58 -5.90 -13.07 8.93
C LYS A 58 -6.06 -11.95 9.95
N LYS A 59 -5.99 -12.19 11.28
CA LYS A 59 -6.12 -11.21 12.39
C LYS A 59 -7.15 -10.10 12.14
N GLY A 60 -8.28 -10.42 11.53
CA GLY A 60 -9.35 -9.46 11.19
C GLY A 60 -9.20 -8.71 9.85
N TYR A 61 -8.04 -8.75 9.20
CA TYR A 61 -7.84 -8.21 7.86
C TYR A 61 -8.62 -9.00 6.80
N ARG A 62 -8.88 -8.34 5.67
CA ARG A 62 -9.69 -8.87 4.57
C ARG A 62 -8.94 -8.92 3.23
N ALA A 63 -7.91 -8.12 3.09
CA ALA A 63 -7.09 -8.06 1.89
C ALA A 63 -5.64 -7.70 2.22
N ILE A 64 -4.74 -7.99 1.29
CA ILE A 64 -3.36 -7.55 1.25
C ILE A 64 -3.24 -6.58 0.09
N VAL A 65 -2.69 -5.40 0.34
CA VAL A 65 -2.38 -4.42 -0.69
C VAL A 65 -0.89 -4.48 -0.99
N ILE A 66 -0.54 -4.74 -2.24
CA ILE A 66 0.84 -4.80 -2.72
C ILE A 66 1.11 -3.52 -3.51
N THR A 67 2.04 -2.71 -3.05
CA THR A 67 2.45 -1.48 -3.76
C THR A 67 3.44 -1.85 -4.86
N CYS A 68 3.02 -1.69 -6.12
CA CYS A 68 3.77 -2.09 -7.32
C CYS A 68 4.56 -0.93 -7.96
N ASP A 69 4.30 0.32 -7.57
CA ASP A 69 4.83 1.52 -8.23
C ASP A 69 6.12 2.08 -7.61
N GLN A 70 6.67 1.43 -6.58
CA GLN A 70 7.84 1.90 -5.82
C GLN A 70 9.05 0.94 -5.92
N PRO A 71 9.61 0.67 -7.12
CA PRO A 71 10.81 -0.18 -7.26
C PRO A 71 12.08 0.49 -6.73
N HIS A 72 12.10 1.82 -6.74
CA HIS A 72 13.14 2.68 -6.21
C HIS A 72 12.51 3.84 -5.45
N GLU A 73 13.22 4.35 -4.46
CA GLU A 73 12.83 5.60 -3.85
C GLU A 73 13.17 6.77 -4.78
N ARG A 74 12.24 7.71 -4.87
CA ARG A 74 12.58 9.06 -5.25
C ARG A 74 12.55 9.91 -3.99
N ILE A 75 13.72 10.29 -3.50
CA ILE A 75 13.81 11.34 -2.50
C ILE A 75 13.34 12.62 -3.20
N ARG A 76 12.28 13.21 -2.70
CA ARG A 76 11.95 14.58 -3.09
C ARG A 76 12.94 15.46 -2.35
N ASP A 77 14.00 15.88 -3.04
CA ASP A 77 15.11 16.64 -2.44
C ASP A 77 14.61 17.86 -1.64
N PHE A 78 13.50 18.46 -2.06
CA PHE A 78 12.86 19.59 -1.37
C PHE A 78 12.06 19.19 -0.11
N VAL A 79 11.63 17.93 0.01
CA VAL A 79 10.86 17.40 1.15
C VAL A 79 11.80 16.91 2.25
N LEU A 80 13.02 16.49 1.91
CA LEU A 80 13.95 15.90 2.88
C LEU A 80 14.20 16.80 4.11
N PRO A 81 14.48 18.11 3.96
CA PRO A 81 14.67 18.98 5.13
C PRO A 81 13.40 19.14 5.98
N LEU A 82 12.22 19.13 5.34
CA LEU A 82 10.94 19.23 6.03
C LEU A 82 10.61 17.93 6.79
N PHE A 83 10.93 16.79 6.20
CA PHE A 83 10.77 15.49 6.83
C PHE A 83 11.70 15.34 8.03
N GLU A 84 12.97 15.74 7.90
CA GLU A 84 13.94 15.75 9.00
C GLU A 84 13.47 16.65 10.15
N GLU A 85 12.98 17.86 9.84
CA GLU A 85 12.45 18.77 10.85
C GLU A 85 11.22 18.20 11.55
N ALA A 86 10.26 17.68 10.79
CA ALA A 86 9.04 17.09 11.35
C ALA A 86 9.33 15.84 12.19
N SER A 87 10.36 15.07 11.82
CA SER A 87 10.77 13.87 12.54
C SER A 87 11.35 14.16 13.93
N LYS A 88 11.86 15.37 14.19
CA LYS A 88 12.37 15.76 15.51
C LYS A 88 11.29 15.79 16.59
N ASN A 89 10.03 15.94 16.20
CA ASN A 89 8.88 15.98 17.11
C ASN A 89 8.24 14.61 17.33
N ILE A 90 8.70 13.58 16.62
CA ILE A 90 8.29 12.20 16.88
C ILE A 90 9.08 11.70 18.09
N ASP A 91 8.39 11.00 18.99
CA ASP A 91 9.03 10.28 20.10
C ASP A 91 10.22 9.44 19.57
N PRO A 92 11.45 9.66 20.07
CA PRO A 92 12.63 8.90 19.65
C PRO A 92 12.46 7.38 19.78
N GLU A 93 11.63 6.91 20.72
CA GLU A 93 11.32 5.51 20.91
C GLU A 93 10.38 4.96 19.83
N LEU A 94 9.46 5.79 19.32
CA LEU A 94 8.70 5.49 18.09
C LEU A 94 9.62 5.48 16.86
N MET A 95 10.53 6.45 16.73
CA MET A 95 11.47 6.50 15.61
C MET A 95 12.38 5.26 15.55
N LYS A 96 12.73 4.69 16.71
CA LYS A 96 13.48 3.44 16.81
C LYS A 96 12.67 2.23 16.30
N ASN A 97 11.36 2.24 16.50
CA ASN A 97 10.42 1.22 16.01
C ASN A 97 9.99 1.41 14.55
N MET A 98 10.17 2.60 13.97
CA MET A 98 10.01 2.87 12.53
C MET A 98 11.16 2.31 11.68
N SER A 99 12.09 1.56 12.29
CA SER A 99 13.12 0.81 11.58
C SER A 99 12.49 -0.27 10.71
N ILE A 100 12.70 -0.21 9.39
CA ILE A 100 12.26 -1.24 8.44
C ILE A 100 12.80 -2.60 8.90
N PRO A 101 11.94 -3.58 9.26
CA PRO A 101 12.41 -4.93 9.59
C PRO A 101 13.13 -5.53 8.37
N ASN A 102 14.30 -6.15 8.59
CA ASN A 102 14.98 -6.93 7.56
C ASN A 102 14.20 -8.22 7.31
N LEU A 103 13.20 -8.14 6.47
CA LEU A 103 12.41 -9.30 6.09
C LEU A 103 13.13 -10.04 4.95
N ASN A 104 13.76 -11.17 5.27
CA ASN A 104 14.31 -12.08 4.27
C ASN A 104 13.30 -13.19 3.98
N ILE A 105 12.18 -12.81 3.35
CA ILE A 105 11.21 -13.77 2.82
C ILE A 105 11.71 -14.25 1.45
N PRO A 106 11.70 -15.56 1.15
CA PRO A 106 12.03 -16.07 -0.19
C PRO A 106 11.16 -15.41 -1.27
N GLY A 107 11.75 -14.51 -2.05
CA GLY A 107 11.10 -13.78 -3.14
C GLY A 107 10.69 -12.33 -2.83
N ILE A 108 10.56 -11.93 -1.56
CA ILE A 108 10.32 -10.53 -1.18
C ILE A 108 11.51 -10.07 -0.36
N ILE A 109 12.41 -9.33 -1.00
CA ILE A 109 13.55 -8.73 -0.32
C ILE A 109 13.18 -7.31 0.09
N VAL A 110 12.85 -7.11 1.37
CA VAL A 110 12.79 -5.77 1.96
C VAL A 110 14.13 -5.56 2.68
N LYS A 111 15.09 -4.88 2.03
CA LYS A 111 16.38 -4.57 2.67
C LYS A 111 16.23 -3.37 3.61
N GLN A 112 17.01 -3.37 4.69
CA GLN A 112 17.25 -2.29 5.66
C GLN A 112 17.60 -0.92 5.06
N HIS A 113 17.91 -0.87 3.77
CA HIS A 113 18.15 0.35 3.03
C HIS A 113 17.03 0.47 2.01
N PHE A 114 16.43 1.65 1.94
CA PHE A 114 15.66 2.19 0.82
C PHE A 114 16.21 1.74 -0.56
N GLY A 115 15.92 0.50 -0.99
CA GLY A 115 16.85 -0.20 -1.86
C GLY A 115 16.44 -1.58 -2.36
N THR A 116 16.12 -1.58 -3.66
CA THR A 116 16.38 -2.65 -4.64
C THR A 116 15.55 -3.93 -4.51
N GLY A 117 14.27 -3.82 -4.80
CA GLY A 117 13.42 -4.98 -5.07
C GLY A 117 12.16 -4.53 -5.80
N SER A 118 12.15 -4.59 -7.13
CA SER A 118 10.92 -4.41 -7.88
C SER A 118 9.99 -5.59 -7.60
N VAL A 119 8.73 -5.32 -7.24
CA VAL A 119 7.70 -6.35 -7.19
C VAL A 119 7.56 -6.96 -8.59
N THR A 120 7.69 -8.27 -8.67
CA THR A 120 7.49 -9.04 -9.91
C THR A 120 6.18 -9.81 -9.85
N TRP A 121 5.68 -10.21 -11.01
CA TRP A 121 4.49 -11.06 -11.10
C TRP A 121 4.65 -12.42 -10.39
N ALA A 122 5.88 -12.96 -10.37
CA ALA A 122 6.19 -14.18 -9.63
C ALA A 122 6.01 -13.98 -8.11
N ASN A 123 6.22 -12.76 -7.60
CA ASN A 123 5.95 -12.46 -6.19
C ASN A 123 4.46 -12.50 -5.88
N ILE A 124 3.61 -11.99 -6.78
CA ILE A 124 2.16 -12.05 -6.63
C ILE A 124 1.68 -13.51 -6.59
N GLU A 125 2.16 -14.33 -7.54
CA GLU A 125 1.82 -15.76 -7.60
C GLU A 125 2.29 -16.52 -6.35
N TRP A 126 3.47 -16.18 -5.84
CA TRP A 126 4.00 -16.76 -4.61
C TRP A 126 3.17 -16.37 -3.38
N ILE A 127 2.84 -15.09 -3.20
CA ILE A 127 1.97 -14.61 -2.09
C ILE A 127 0.60 -15.29 -2.17
N ARG A 128 0.05 -15.44 -3.37
CA ARG A 128 -1.23 -16.13 -3.59
C ARG A 128 -1.23 -17.57 -3.05
N LYS A 129 -0.09 -18.26 -3.10
CA LYS A 129 0.07 -19.63 -2.56
C LYS A 129 0.09 -19.69 -1.02
N LEU A 130 0.37 -18.58 -0.34
CA LEU A 130 0.56 -18.55 1.12
C LEU A 130 -0.67 -18.12 1.91
N THR A 131 -1.61 -17.44 1.27
CA THR A 131 -2.76 -16.85 1.94
C THR A 131 -4.03 -17.11 1.16
N GLN A 132 -5.17 -16.91 1.81
CA GLN A 132 -6.51 -16.89 1.20
C GLN A 132 -7.13 -15.49 1.27
N LEU A 133 -6.38 -14.48 1.71
CA LEU A 133 -6.81 -13.08 1.64
C LEU A 133 -6.90 -12.60 0.20
N SER A 134 -7.76 -11.63 -0.07
CA SER A 134 -7.80 -10.96 -1.37
C SER A 134 -6.49 -10.21 -1.59
N ILE A 135 -5.88 -10.35 -2.77
CA ILE A 135 -4.66 -9.62 -3.13
C ILE A 135 -5.07 -8.44 -4.00
N ILE A 136 -4.61 -7.24 -3.65
CA ILE A 136 -4.91 -6.01 -4.39
C ILE A 136 -3.58 -5.38 -4.83
N CYS A 137 -3.41 -5.15 -6.12
CA CYS A 137 -2.21 -4.49 -6.65
C CYS A 137 -2.45 -2.97 -6.75
N LYS A 138 -1.68 -2.17 -6.01
CA LYS A 138 -1.72 -0.71 -6.03
C LYS A 138 -0.61 -0.13 -6.89
N GLY A 139 -0.92 0.92 -7.63
CA GLY A 139 0.06 1.62 -8.46
C GLY A 139 -0.03 1.27 -9.95
N ILE A 140 -1.15 0.69 -10.38
CA ILE A 140 -1.35 0.24 -11.76
C ILE A 140 -2.04 1.34 -12.55
N LEU A 141 -1.32 1.90 -13.53
CA LEU A 141 -1.83 2.93 -14.46
C LEU A 141 -2.08 2.39 -15.88
N SER A 142 -1.60 1.17 -16.19
CA SER A 142 -1.68 0.60 -17.53
C SER A 142 -2.70 -0.53 -17.60
N PRO A 143 -3.56 -0.58 -18.64
CA PRO A 143 -4.48 -1.69 -18.85
C PRO A 143 -3.74 -3.03 -18.97
N ILE A 144 -2.59 -3.07 -19.65
CA ILE A 144 -1.78 -4.28 -19.83
C ILE A 144 -1.30 -4.81 -18.48
N HIS A 145 -0.84 -3.93 -17.59
CA HIS A 145 -0.40 -4.33 -16.26
C HIS A 145 -1.57 -4.77 -15.36
N ALA A 146 -2.77 -4.20 -15.56
CA ALA A 146 -3.97 -4.65 -14.86
C ALA A 146 -4.35 -6.08 -15.26
N GLU A 147 -4.32 -6.41 -16.56
CA GLU A 147 -4.56 -7.78 -17.04
C GLU A 147 -3.54 -8.77 -16.47
N LEU A 148 -2.26 -8.39 -16.44
CA LEU A 148 -1.21 -9.22 -15.87
C LEU A 148 -1.43 -9.43 -14.37
N ALA A 149 -1.76 -8.38 -13.61
CA ALA A 149 -2.04 -8.51 -12.18
C ALA A 149 -3.15 -9.55 -11.91
N ILE A 150 -4.26 -9.48 -12.64
CA ILE A 150 -5.35 -10.47 -12.53
C ILE A 150 -4.86 -11.87 -12.93
N LYS A 151 -4.13 -11.99 -14.05
CA LYS A 151 -3.57 -13.26 -14.54
C LYS A 151 -2.69 -13.95 -13.50
N TYR A 152 -1.93 -13.19 -12.73
CA TYR A 152 -1.02 -13.72 -11.69
C TYR A 152 -1.65 -13.86 -10.30
N GLY A 153 -2.97 -13.64 -10.19
CA GLY A 153 -3.74 -13.98 -8.99
C GLY A 153 -4.12 -12.80 -8.10
N ALA A 154 -4.00 -11.55 -8.59
CA ALA A 154 -4.63 -10.42 -7.93
C ALA A 154 -6.16 -10.51 -8.05
N ASN A 155 -6.85 -10.12 -7.00
CA ASN A 155 -8.32 -10.02 -6.93
C ASN A 155 -8.82 -8.60 -7.24
N GLY A 156 -7.96 -7.59 -7.12
CA GLY A 156 -8.33 -6.19 -7.33
C GLY A 156 -7.14 -5.31 -7.68
N ILE A 157 -7.45 -4.08 -8.11
CA ILE A 157 -6.50 -3.10 -8.60
C ILE A 157 -6.75 -1.75 -7.91
N ILE A 158 -5.69 -1.06 -7.47
CA ILE A 158 -5.77 0.36 -7.10
C ILE A 158 -5.04 1.16 -8.16
N VAL A 159 -5.80 1.95 -8.92
CA VAL A 159 -5.29 2.93 -9.88
C VAL A 159 -4.73 4.10 -9.10
N SER A 160 -3.41 4.24 -9.15
CA SER A 160 -2.64 5.16 -8.31
C SER A 160 -1.35 5.50 -9.03
N ASN A 161 -0.98 6.77 -9.03
CA ASN A 161 0.38 7.23 -9.40
C ASN A 161 1.19 7.60 -8.15
N HIS A 162 0.81 7.04 -7.00
CA HIS A 162 1.37 7.34 -5.69
C HIS A 162 1.27 8.83 -5.38
N ASP A 163 0.19 9.48 -5.80
CA ASP A 163 -0.10 10.92 -5.67
C ASP A 163 1.02 11.80 -6.26
N GLY A 164 1.58 11.37 -7.40
CA GLY A 164 2.68 12.05 -8.10
C GLY A 164 4.02 12.03 -7.36
N ARG A 165 4.16 11.19 -6.33
CA ARG A 165 5.33 11.20 -5.45
C ARG A 165 6.55 10.47 -6.02
N LEU A 166 6.35 9.61 -7.03
CA LEU A 166 7.39 8.71 -7.54
C LEU A 166 7.85 9.08 -8.95
N ILE A 167 6.96 9.13 -9.93
CA ILE A 167 7.30 9.42 -11.33
C ILE A 167 6.72 10.78 -11.72
N ASP A 168 7.59 11.77 -11.97
CA ASP A 168 7.27 13.21 -12.15
C ASP A 168 6.38 13.56 -13.35
N THR A 169 6.08 12.57 -14.18
CA THR A 169 5.33 12.74 -15.43
C THR A 169 4.40 11.54 -15.67
N ALA A 170 4.14 10.75 -14.62
CA ALA A 170 3.11 9.72 -14.71
C ALA A 170 1.77 10.37 -15.04
N PRO A 171 0.93 9.73 -15.86
CA PRO A 171 -0.39 10.24 -16.16
C PRO A 171 -1.23 10.36 -14.87
N PRO A 172 -2.20 11.28 -14.86
CA PRO A 172 -3.16 11.36 -13.79
C PRO A 172 -3.88 10.03 -13.56
N ALA A 173 -4.00 9.60 -12.30
CA ALA A 173 -4.62 8.30 -11.99
C ALA A 173 -6.07 8.21 -12.50
N ILE A 174 -6.81 9.32 -12.48
CA ILE A 174 -8.18 9.40 -12.99
C ILE A 174 -8.26 9.19 -14.52
N GLU A 175 -7.26 9.67 -15.27
CA GLU A 175 -7.22 9.52 -16.72
C GLU A 175 -6.93 8.08 -17.14
N CYS A 176 -6.27 7.29 -16.28
CA CYS A 176 -6.01 5.87 -16.51
C CYS A 176 -7.16 4.95 -16.07
N LEU A 177 -8.13 5.46 -15.31
CA LEU A 177 -9.12 4.64 -14.62
C LEU A 177 -9.99 3.85 -15.59
N GLU A 178 -10.51 4.51 -16.63
CA GLU A 178 -11.42 3.88 -17.60
C GLU A 178 -10.75 2.73 -18.35
N ASP A 179 -9.53 2.95 -18.86
CA ASP A 179 -8.77 1.92 -19.57
C ASP A 179 -8.46 0.72 -18.67
N VAL A 180 -8.06 0.96 -17.42
CA VAL A 180 -7.79 -0.10 -16.46
C VAL A 180 -9.07 -0.89 -16.14
N VAL A 181 -10.20 -0.22 -15.92
CA VAL A 181 -11.49 -0.88 -15.68
C VAL A 181 -11.87 -1.76 -16.86
N ASN A 182 -11.84 -1.21 -18.08
CA ASN A 182 -12.16 -1.94 -19.31
C ASN A 182 -11.26 -3.17 -19.50
N ALA A 183 -9.99 -3.06 -19.14
CA ALA A 183 -9.03 -4.16 -19.23
C ALA A 183 -9.33 -5.31 -18.25
N VAL A 184 -9.99 -5.07 -17.11
CA VAL A 184 -10.25 -6.13 -16.11
C VAL A 184 -11.72 -6.49 -15.96
N ASP A 185 -12.60 -5.85 -16.74
CA ASP A 185 -14.04 -6.03 -16.65
C ASP A 185 -14.44 -7.51 -16.84
N GLY A 186 -15.37 -7.97 -16.00
CA GLY A 186 -15.83 -9.36 -15.94
C GLY A 186 -14.80 -10.41 -15.50
N ARG A 187 -13.52 -10.05 -15.28
CA ARG A 187 -12.42 -10.99 -14.95
C ARG A 187 -11.87 -10.85 -13.53
N ALA A 188 -12.11 -9.72 -12.86
CA ALA A 188 -11.78 -9.55 -11.45
C ALA A 188 -12.98 -9.97 -10.57
N GLU A 189 -12.91 -11.16 -9.97
CA GLU A 189 -13.89 -11.56 -8.95
C GLU A 189 -13.76 -10.63 -7.72
N GLY A 190 -14.81 -9.84 -7.45
CA GLY A 190 -14.87 -8.98 -6.26
C GLY A 190 -14.40 -7.55 -6.47
N ARG A 191 -14.93 -6.86 -7.50
CA ARG A 191 -15.18 -5.40 -7.60
C ARG A 191 -14.39 -4.50 -6.65
N LEU A 192 -13.11 -4.33 -6.88
CA LEU A 192 -12.38 -3.25 -6.22
C LEU A 192 -11.34 -2.68 -7.16
N VAL A 193 -11.79 -1.78 -8.04
CA VAL A 193 -10.94 -0.77 -8.67
C VAL A 193 -11.04 0.48 -7.80
N LEU A 194 -9.99 0.75 -7.03
CA LEU A 194 -9.92 1.91 -6.15
C LEU A 194 -9.09 2.98 -6.82
N MET A 195 -9.46 4.23 -6.62
CA MET A 195 -8.67 5.37 -7.02
C MET A 195 -8.18 6.08 -5.76
N THR A 196 -6.89 6.35 -5.68
CA THR A 196 -6.38 7.32 -4.69
C THR A 196 -6.36 8.69 -5.36
N THR A 197 -6.91 9.69 -4.67
CA THR A 197 -7.13 11.03 -5.25
C THR A 197 -5.82 11.77 -5.45
N GLU A 198 -5.74 12.48 -6.58
CA GLU A 198 -4.70 13.46 -6.80
C GLU A 198 -4.93 14.70 -5.92
N LYS A 199 -3.84 15.37 -5.55
CA LYS A 199 -3.95 16.77 -5.13
C LYS A 199 -4.40 17.60 -6.34
N ILE A 200 -5.57 18.21 -6.25
CA ILE A 200 -5.92 19.41 -7.03
C ILE A 200 -5.04 20.57 -6.55
#